data_AF-A0A9D9Z808-F1
#
_entry.id   AF-A0A9D9Z808-F1
#
_cell.length_a   1.000
_cell.length_b   1.000
_cell.length_c   1.000
_cell.angle_alpha   90.00
_cell.angle_beta   90.00
_cell.angle_gamma   90.00
#
_symmetry.space_group_name_H-M   'P 1'
#
loop_
_entity.id
_entity.type
_entity.pdbx_description
1 polymer ?
#
loop_
_entity_poly.entity_id
_entity_poly.type
_entity_poly.pdbx_seq_one_letter_code
_entity_poly.pdbx_strand_id
1 'polypeptide(L)'
;MTETALGGRTEDGFLWPEPPEFIPEWASLEARQWKDLDDFDLLAKVEAACGRSVEIVRAPLPVSLWGLHVARGRRARIYVNGLLPEIWRRFALFHEIYHLTHHARGEDFWSHTATPMTSFEYQADLFAWAAIIDEWGEGAG
;
A
#
# COMPACT_ATOMS: atom_id res chain seq x y z
N MET A 1 -10.02 -33.36 -13.41
CA MET A 1 -8.59 -33.06 -13.25
C MET A 1 -8.52 -31.60 -12.88
N THR A 2 -8.28 -31.32 -11.59
CA THR A 2 -8.23 -29.98 -11.03
C THR A 2 -6.78 -29.55 -11.01
N GLU A 3 -6.41 -28.65 -11.93
CA GLU A 3 -5.10 -28.05 -11.99
C GLU A 3 -5.06 -26.92 -10.95
N THR A 4 -4.36 -27.17 -9.86
CA THR A 4 -4.13 -26.19 -8.79
C THR A 4 -3.16 -25.15 -9.33
N ALA A 5 -3.59 -23.88 -9.34
CA ALA A 5 -2.75 -22.73 -9.65
C ALA A 5 -1.50 -22.76 -8.76
N LEU A 6 -0.35 -23.04 -9.37
CA LEU A 6 0.95 -22.96 -8.73
C LEU A 6 1.38 -21.50 -8.74
N GLY A 7 1.05 -20.78 -7.66
CA GLY A 7 1.66 -19.49 -7.36
C GLY A 7 3.19 -19.65 -7.44
N GLY A 8 3.82 -18.83 -8.27
CA GLY A 8 5.24 -18.95 -8.60
C GLY A 8 6.11 -18.88 -7.34
N ARG A 9 6.90 -19.93 -7.09
CA ARG A 9 7.94 -19.91 -6.05
C ARG A 9 9.05 -18.94 -6.48
N THR A 10 9.26 -17.88 -5.71
CA THR A 10 10.41 -16.98 -5.86
C THR A 10 11.66 -17.52 -5.15
N GLU A 11 12.84 -17.01 -5.49
CA GLU A 11 14.16 -17.48 -5.03
C GLU A 11 14.36 -17.48 -3.50
N ASP A 12 13.53 -16.74 -2.77
CA ASP A 12 13.53 -16.64 -1.30
C ASP A 12 12.69 -17.73 -0.60
N GLY A 13 11.98 -18.56 -1.36
CA GLY A 13 11.08 -19.60 -0.83
C GLY A 13 9.83 -19.04 -0.13
N PHE A 14 9.62 -17.71 -0.16
CA PHE A 14 8.41 -17.07 0.33
C PHE A 14 7.34 -17.11 -0.76
N LEU A 15 6.11 -17.46 -0.39
CA LEU A 15 4.99 -17.44 -1.33
C LEU A 15 4.35 -16.06 -1.27
N TRP A 16 4.65 -15.25 -2.27
CA TRP A 16 4.03 -13.94 -2.43
C TRP A 16 2.54 -14.09 -2.79
N PRO A 17 1.65 -13.28 -2.19
CA PRO A 17 0.23 -13.35 -2.51
C PRO A 17 -0.03 -12.90 -3.94
N GLU A 18 -1.02 -13.52 -4.58
CA GLU A 18 -1.52 -13.06 -5.88
C GLU A 18 -2.45 -11.86 -5.70
N PRO A 19 -2.55 -10.98 -6.70
CA PRO A 19 -3.56 -9.92 -6.70
C PRO A 19 -4.97 -10.50 -6.61
N PRO A 20 -5.94 -9.73 -6.08
CA PRO A 20 -7.33 -10.15 -6.04
C PRO A 20 -7.87 -10.31 -7.46
N GLU A 21 -8.75 -11.31 -7.66
CA GLU A 21 -9.43 -11.56 -8.93
C GLU A 21 -10.27 -10.34 -9.39
N PHE A 22 -10.77 -9.56 -8.42
CA PHE A 22 -11.57 -8.37 -8.66
C PHE A 22 -11.16 -7.23 -7.74
N ILE A 23 -10.88 -6.07 -8.35
CA ILE A 23 -10.72 -4.80 -7.63
C ILE A 23 -12.06 -4.06 -7.68
N PRO A 24 -12.64 -3.70 -6.52
CA PRO A 24 -13.91 -2.99 -6.50
C PRO A 24 -13.80 -1.60 -7.12
N GLU A 25 -14.93 -1.11 -7.64
CA GLU A 25 -15.00 0.15 -8.37
C GLU A 25 -14.50 1.33 -7.53
N TRP A 26 -14.85 1.38 -6.24
CA TRP A 26 -14.40 2.46 -5.36
C TRP A 26 -12.88 2.54 -5.28
N ALA A 27 -12.20 1.39 -5.13
CA ALA A 27 -10.74 1.33 -5.01
C ALA A 27 -10.09 1.75 -6.33
N SER A 28 -10.64 1.27 -7.45
CA SER A 28 -10.20 1.68 -8.78
C SER A 28 -10.34 3.18 -9.01
N LEU A 29 -11.51 3.75 -8.70
CA LEU A 29 -11.78 5.18 -8.87
C LEU A 29 -10.86 6.03 -8.01
N GLU A 30 -10.66 5.63 -6.76
CA GLU A 30 -9.82 6.34 -5.83
C GLU A 30 -8.33 6.25 -6.20
N ALA A 31 -7.86 5.08 -6.63
CA ALA A 31 -6.48 4.84 -7.01
C ALA A 31 -6.09 5.56 -8.32
N ARG A 32 -7.03 5.82 -9.23
CA ARG A 32 -6.75 6.49 -10.54
C ARG A 32 -5.90 7.74 -10.44
N GLN A 33 -6.14 8.57 -9.42
CA GLN A 33 -5.40 9.83 -9.25
C GLN A 33 -3.98 9.66 -8.69
N TRP A 34 -3.59 8.44 -8.34
CA TRP A 34 -2.30 8.06 -7.78
C TRP A 34 -1.43 7.28 -8.77
N LYS A 35 -2.05 6.77 -9.84
CA LYS A 35 -1.35 6.04 -10.92
C LYS A 35 -0.43 6.97 -11.70
N ASP A 36 0.65 6.39 -12.22
CA ASP A 36 1.62 7.01 -13.14
C ASP A 36 2.29 8.29 -12.61
N LEU A 37 2.22 8.54 -11.30
CA LEU A 37 2.95 9.63 -10.66
C LEU A 37 4.41 9.23 -10.48
N ASP A 38 5.31 10.17 -10.77
CA ASP A 38 6.71 10.03 -10.36
C ASP A 38 6.86 10.21 -8.84
N ASP A 39 8.05 9.91 -8.32
CA ASP A 39 8.32 9.97 -6.88
C ASP A 39 8.07 11.39 -6.29
N PHE A 40 8.28 12.45 -7.07
CA PHE A 40 8.09 13.83 -6.62
C PHE A 40 6.60 14.20 -6.58
N ASP A 41 5.87 13.93 -7.66
CA ASP A 41 4.44 14.20 -7.77
C ASP A 41 3.64 13.34 -6.77
N LEU A 42 4.05 12.09 -6.57
CA LEU A 42 3.48 11.22 -5.55
C LEU A 42 3.65 11.84 -4.16
N LEU A 43 4.88 12.23 -3.81
CA LEU A 43 5.16 12.84 -2.50
C LEU A 43 4.34 14.11 -2.28
N ALA A 44 4.35 15.03 -3.26
CA ALA A 44 3.58 16.28 -3.20
C ALA A 44 2.08 16.01 -3.02
N LYS A 45 1.54 15.00 -3.71
CA LYS A 45 0.14 14.60 -3.59
C LYS A 45 -0.18 14.02 -2.21
N VAL A 46 0.69 13.16 -1.66
CA VAL A 46 0.51 12.62 -0.30
C VAL A 46 0.50 13.76 0.72
N GLU A 47 1.45 14.69 0.64
CA GLU A 47 1.52 15.86 1.54
C GLU A 47 0.26 16.72 1.46
N ALA A 48 -0.23 16.99 0.25
CA ALA A 48 -1.47 17.73 0.03
C ALA A 48 -2.69 16.99 0.61
N ALA A 49 -2.76 15.67 0.45
CA ALA A 49 -3.87 14.86 0.91
C ALA A 49 -3.91 14.74 2.45
N CYS A 50 -2.76 14.55 3.11
CA CYS A 50 -2.72 14.38 4.56
C CYS A 50 -2.50 15.68 5.35
N GLY A 51 -2.18 16.79 4.68
CA GLY A 51 -1.93 18.09 5.31
C GLY A 51 -0.68 18.11 6.22
N ARG A 52 0.28 17.23 5.96
CA ARG A 52 1.53 17.06 6.71
C ARG A 52 2.70 17.05 5.74
N SER A 53 3.87 17.47 6.21
CA SER A 53 5.10 17.18 5.48
C SER A 53 5.43 15.70 5.61
N VAL A 54 5.70 15.04 4.50
CA VAL A 54 5.89 13.59 4.42
C VAL A 54 7.32 13.30 3.96
N GLU A 55 7.88 12.22 4.49
CA GLU A 55 9.13 11.66 4.03
C GLU A 55 8.92 10.17 3.72
N ILE A 56 9.33 9.72 2.55
CA ILE A 56 9.30 8.29 2.17
C ILE A 56 10.73 7.76 2.30
N VAL A 57 10.93 6.78 3.18
CA VAL A 57 12.23 6.20 3.50
C VAL A 57 12.25 4.74 3.10
N ARG A 58 13.21 4.35 2.27
CA ARG A 58 13.51 2.95 1.98
C ARG A 58 14.64 2.49 2.89
N ALA A 59 14.37 1.51 3.75
CA ALA A 59 15.35 0.97 4.69
C ALA A 59 15.17 -0.54 4.84
N PRO A 60 16.23 -1.31 5.14
CA PRO A 60 16.06 -2.72 5.50
C PRO A 60 15.23 -2.82 6.78
N LEU A 61 14.08 -3.50 6.70
CA LEU A 61 13.19 -3.79 7.84
C LEU A 61 13.16 -5.30 8.11
N PRO A 62 12.72 -5.75 9.31
CA PRO A 62 12.48 -7.16 9.56
C PRO A 62 11.59 -7.80 8.49
N VAL A 63 11.83 -9.07 8.16
CA VAL A 63 11.09 -9.79 7.10
C VAL A 63 9.57 -9.82 7.32
N SER A 64 9.13 -9.71 8.57
CA SER A 64 7.72 -9.65 8.94
C SER A 64 7.06 -8.29 8.69
N LEU A 65 7.80 -7.29 8.22
CA LEU A 65 7.34 -5.91 8.08
C LEU A 65 7.61 -5.40 6.66
N TRP A 66 6.54 -5.10 5.94
CA TRP A 66 6.62 -4.65 4.55
C TRP A 66 6.67 -3.13 4.45
N GLY A 67 5.89 -2.46 5.29
CA GLY A 67 5.88 -1.01 5.46
C GLY A 67 5.41 -0.63 6.86
N LEU A 68 5.58 0.65 7.20
CA LEU A 68 4.89 1.29 8.31
C LEU A 68 4.88 2.80 8.10
N HIS A 69 3.85 3.48 8.56
CA HIS A 69 3.84 4.94 8.67
C HIS A 69 3.93 5.39 10.13
N VAL A 70 4.55 6.56 10.35
CA VAL A 70 4.57 7.26 11.63
C VAL A 70 4.16 8.69 11.39
N ALA A 71 3.06 9.13 12.01
CA ALA A 71 2.61 10.51 11.97
C ALA A 71 2.75 11.18 13.35
N ARG A 72 3.39 12.34 13.41
CA ARG A 72 3.51 13.15 14.63
C ARG A 72 3.42 14.64 14.32
N GLY A 73 2.35 15.28 14.79
CA GLY A 73 2.11 16.70 14.55
C GLY A 73 1.99 17.00 13.04
N ARG A 74 2.85 17.89 12.54
CA ARG A 74 2.88 18.31 11.13
C ARG A 74 3.78 17.46 10.23
N ARG A 75 4.38 16.39 10.76
CA ARG A 75 5.28 15.52 10.02
C ARG A 75 4.74 14.10 9.99
N ALA A 76 4.91 13.43 8.88
CA ALA A 76 4.73 12.01 8.76
C ALA A 76 5.91 11.39 8.03
N ARG A 77 6.14 10.11 8.26
CA ARG A 77 7.15 9.34 7.55
C ARG A 77 6.58 7.98 7.21
N ILE A 78 6.78 7.56 5.97
CA ILE A 78 6.47 6.22 5.49
C ILE A 78 7.80 5.47 5.36
N TYR A 79 7.93 4.34 6.03
CA TYR A 79 9.04 3.41 5.81
C TYR A 79 8.56 2.27 4.93
N VAL A 80 9.34 1.96 3.90
CA VAL A 80 9.13 0.81 3.03
C VAL A 80 10.33 -0.11 3.18
N ASN A 81 10.08 -1.41 3.34
CA ASN A 81 11.15 -2.38 3.45
C ASN A 81 11.93 -2.49 2.13
N GLY A 82 13.18 -2.03 2.17
CA GLY A 82 14.07 -2.01 1.01
C GLY A 82 14.47 -3.40 0.51
N LEU A 83 14.23 -4.45 1.30
CA LEU A 83 14.53 -5.85 0.93
C LEU A 83 13.41 -6.51 0.12
N LEU A 84 12.23 -5.89 0.02
CA LEU A 84 11.13 -6.43 -0.78
C LEU A 84 11.45 -6.31 -2.28
N PRO A 85 10.95 -7.23 -3.13
CA PRO A 85 10.91 -7.03 -4.59
C PRO A 85 10.20 -5.72 -4.95
N GLU A 86 10.46 -5.20 -6.16
CA GLU A 86 9.98 -3.87 -6.55
C GLU A 86 8.48 -3.67 -6.45
N ILE A 87 7.71 -4.61 -7.00
CA ILE A 87 6.25 -4.54 -6.96
C ILE A 87 5.72 -4.56 -5.51
N TRP A 88 6.35 -5.32 -4.62
CA TRP A 88 5.97 -5.38 -3.21
C TRP A 88 6.37 -4.12 -2.43
N ARG A 89 7.44 -3.43 -2.83
CA ARG A 89 7.75 -2.09 -2.30
C ARG A 89 6.69 -1.09 -2.70
N ARG A 90 6.21 -1.16 -3.96
CA ARG A 90 5.14 -0.26 -4.45
C ARG A 90 3.82 -0.58 -3.76
N PHE A 91 3.47 -1.85 -3.62
CA PHE A 91 2.31 -2.30 -2.83
C PHE A 91 2.34 -1.73 -1.41
N ALA A 92 3.44 -1.98 -0.68
CA ALA A 92 3.59 -1.50 0.69
C ALA A 92 3.51 0.04 0.78
N LEU A 93 4.09 0.76 -0.18
CA LEU A 93 4.00 2.22 -0.22
C LEU A 93 2.54 2.70 -0.36
N PHE A 94 1.78 2.17 -1.31
CA PHE A 94 0.40 2.60 -1.51
C PHE A 94 -0.52 2.18 -0.35
N HIS A 95 -0.26 1.02 0.27
CA HIS A 95 -0.93 0.60 1.50
C HIS A 95 -0.73 1.63 2.62
N GLU A 96 0.51 2.07 2.86
CA GLU A 96 0.81 3.10 3.87
C GLU A 96 0.29 4.49 3.50
N ILE A 97 0.25 4.84 2.21
CA ILE A 97 -0.38 6.09 1.73
C ILE A 97 -1.87 6.10 2.04
N TYR A 98 -2.56 4.98 1.82
CA TYR A 98 -3.97 4.86 2.16
C TYR A 98 -4.17 5.12 3.65
N HIS A 99 -3.35 4.48 4.49
CA HIS A 99 -3.41 4.71 5.92
C HIS A 99 -3.17 6.18 6.28
N LEU A 100 -2.11 6.78 5.77
CA LEU A 100 -1.75 8.15 6.13
C LEU A 100 -2.81 9.19 5.72
N THR A 101 -3.48 8.97 4.59
CA THR A 101 -4.46 9.91 4.02
C THR A 101 -5.87 9.73 4.58
N HIS A 102 -6.26 8.49 4.93
CA HIS A 102 -7.60 8.19 5.46
C HIS A 102 -7.66 8.15 6.99
N HIS A 103 -6.55 7.81 7.65
CA HIS A 103 -6.50 7.63 9.11
C HIS A 103 -5.98 8.85 9.86
N ALA A 104 -5.70 9.97 9.18
CA ALA A 104 -5.35 11.24 9.85
C ALA A 104 -6.47 11.75 10.80
N ARG A 105 -7.70 11.24 10.67
CA ARG A 105 -8.87 11.49 11.53
C ARG A 105 -9.27 10.27 12.38
N GLY A 106 -8.38 9.28 12.45
CA GLY A 106 -8.58 7.86 12.78
C GLY A 106 -8.95 7.48 14.23
N GLU A 107 -8.51 8.22 15.24
CA GLU A 107 -8.88 7.90 16.62
C GLU A 107 -10.19 8.59 17.01
N ASP A 108 -10.31 9.88 16.74
CA ASP A 108 -11.45 10.68 17.19
C ASP A 108 -12.76 10.36 16.45
N PHE A 109 -12.72 10.19 15.12
CA PHE A 109 -13.94 9.91 14.35
C PHE A 109 -14.47 8.48 14.60
N TRP A 110 -13.59 7.53 14.96
CA TRP A 110 -13.92 6.11 14.93
C TRP A 110 -14.02 5.45 16.30
N SER A 111 -13.59 6.12 17.38
CA SER A 111 -14.08 5.82 18.74
C SER A 111 -15.62 5.84 18.83
N HIS A 112 -16.29 6.41 17.81
CA HIS A 112 -17.74 6.51 17.67
C HIS A 112 -18.37 5.54 16.64
N THR A 113 -17.61 4.67 15.95
CA THR A 113 -18.20 3.68 15.03
C THR A 113 -17.58 2.28 15.22
N ALA A 114 -18.39 1.23 15.17
CA ALA A 114 -17.99 -0.14 15.45
C ALA A 114 -17.25 -0.86 14.28
N THR A 115 -16.53 -0.14 13.43
CA THR A 115 -15.85 -0.70 12.25
C THR A 115 -14.58 -1.49 12.66
N PRO A 116 -14.44 -2.78 12.30
CA PRO A 116 -13.29 -3.59 12.69
C PRO A 116 -11.96 -3.15 12.06
N MET A 117 -10.84 -3.33 12.77
CA MET A 117 -9.49 -3.06 12.22
C MET A 117 -9.22 -3.85 10.92
N THR A 118 -9.75 -5.08 10.83
CA THR A 118 -9.56 -5.96 9.67
C THR A 118 -10.15 -5.42 8.37
N SER A 119 -11.20 -4.59 8.43
CA SER A 119 -11.74 -3.97 7.21
C SER A 119 -10.87 -2.83 6.69
N PHE A 120 -10.09 -2.18 7.55
CA PHE A 120 -9.22 -1.08 7.13
C PHE A 120 -7.96 -1.59 6.42
N GLU A 121 -7.32 -2.61 6.98
CA GLU A 121 -6.22 -3.31 6.33
C GLU A 121 -6.65 -3.83 4.96
N TYR A 122 -7.85 -4.43 4.89
CA TYR A 122 -8.40 -4.91 3.63
C TYR A 122 -8.69 -3.79 2.62
N GLN A 123 -9.17 -2.61 3.07
CA GLN A 123 -9.34 -1.45 2.20
C GLN A 123 -8.00 -0.90 1.71
N ALA A 124 -6.99 -0.82 2.58
CA ALA A 124 -5.65 -0.41 2.22
C ALA A 124 -5.05 -1.37 1.18
N ASP A 125 -5.24 -2.67 1.34
CA ASP A 125 -4.80 -3.69 0.37
C ASP A 125 -5.50 -3.54 -0.98
N LEU A 126 -6.82 -3.35 -0.99
CA LEU A 126 -7.58 -3.15 -2.22
C LEU A 126 -7.18 -1.86 -2.95
N PHE A 127 -6.95 -0.78 -2.21
CA PHE A 127 -6.42 0.46 -2.77
C PHE A 127 -5.00 0.27 -3.33
N ALA A 128 -4.13 -0.39 -2.59
CA ALA A 128 -2.75 -0.65 -3.00
C ALA A 128 -2.70 -1.48 -4.28
N TRP A 129 -3.48 -2.57 -4.34
CA TRP A 129 -3.66 -3.35 -5.56
C TRP A 129 -4.21 -2.49 -6.69
N ALA A 130 -5.26 -1.71 -6.45
CA ALA A 130 -5.83 -0.83 -7.46
C ALA A 130 -4.81 0.16 -8.03
N ALA A 131 -3.86 0.65 -7.23
CA ALA A 131 -2.81 1.58 -7.65
C ALA A 131 -1.74 0.91 -8.52
N ILE A 132 -1.39 -0.35 -8.25
CA ILE A 132 -0.26 -1.03 -8.90
C ILE A 132 -0.64 -2.17 -9.85
N ILE A 133 -1.93 -2.48 -10.01
CA ILE A 133 -2.37 -3.68 -10.75
C ILE A 133 -1.85 -3.72 -12.19
N ASP A 134 -1.67 -2.56 -12.82
CA ASP A 134 -1.19 -2.48 -14.21
C ASP A 134 0.31 -2.81 -14.32
N GLU A 135 1.04 -2.72 -13.21
CA GLU A 135 2.46 -3.10 -13.10
C GLU A 135 2.63 -4.61 -12.83
N TRP A 136 1.54 -5.26 -12.41
CA TRP A 136 1.52 -6.70 -12.15
C TRP A 136 1.61 -7.46 -13.47
N GLY A 137 2.73 -8.18 -13.66
CA GLY A 137 3.03 -8.93 -14.87
C GLY A 137 4.06 -8.27 -15.80
N GLU A 138 4.30 -6.95 -15.67
CA GLU A 138 5.37 -6.26 -16.41
C GLU A 138 6.76 -6.45 -15.77
N GLY A 139 6.80 -6.91 -14.51
CA GLY A 139 8.03 -7.17 -13.73
C GLY A 139 8.36 -8.65 -13.48
N ALA A 140 7.76 -9.59 -14.23
CA ALA A 140 8.10 -11.02 -14.19
C ALA A 140 9.19 -11.40 -15.22
N GLY A 141 10.06 -10.44 -15.58
CA GLY A 141 11.16 -10.59 -16.54
C GLY A 141 12.53 -10.39 -15.91
#